data_AF-A0A4Y9IWY2-F1
#
_entry.id   AF-A0A4Y9IWY2-F1
#
_cell.length_a   1.000
_cell.length_b   1.000
_cell.length_c   1.000
_cell.angle_alpha   90.00
_cell.angle_beta   90.00
_cell.angle_gamma   90.00
#
_symmetry.space_group_name_H-M   'P 1'
#
loop_
_entity.id
_entity.type
_entity.pdbx_description
1 polymer ?
#
loop_
_entity_poly.entity_id
_entity_poly.type
_entity_poly.pdbx_seq_one_letter_code
_entity_poly.pdbx_strand_id
1 'polypeptide(L)'
;MKAHVSVIAALLMTSAACTRTIYTPVTSASTDSVYTATARHDTLYMLDSVRVEVRGDSVKEQRYRTIYRTVTLTDTVVTSRTDTVRITMPPEKTKGDAPSWRLPAIIAGTLLCLLVVRNIIKG
;
A
#
# COMPACT_ATOMS: atom_id res chain seq x y z
N MET A 1 51.64 -5.59 -34.73
CA MET A 1 51.58 -6.06 -33.32
C MET A 1 50.78 -5.15 -32.39
N LYS A 2 51.07 -3.84 -32.30
CA LYS A 2 50.36 -2.91 -31.39
C LYS A 2 48.83 -2.81 -31.62
N ALA A 3 48.38 -2.87 -32.87
CA ALA A 3 46.96 -2.85 -33.22
C ALA A 3 46.20 -4.12 -32.76
N HIS A 4 46.81 -5.31 -32.86
CA HIS A 4 46.17 -6.56 -32.43
C HIS A 4 45.95 -6.60 -30.91
N VAL A 5 46.92 -6.09 -30.14
CA VAL A 5 46.82 -6.01 -28.67
C VAL A 5 45.73 -5.02 -28.26
N SER A 6 45.59 -3.89 -28.97
CA SER A 6 44.55 -2.89 -28.70
C SER A 6 43.13 -3.43 -28.94
N VAL A 7 42.92 -4.21 -30.00
CA VAL A 7 41.60 -4.81 -30.31
C VAL A 7 41.20 -5.87 -29.28
N ILE A 8 42.14 -6.70 -28.84
CA ILE A 8 41.89 -7.74 -27.82
C ILE A 8 41.60 -7.10 -26.45
N ALA A 9 42.30 -6.02 -26.09
CA ALA A 9 42.06 -5.29 -24.84
C ALA A 9 40.67 -4.62 -24.81
N ALA A 10 40.23 -4.04 -25.94
CA ALA A 10 38.90 -3.44 -26.05
C ALA A 10 37.77 -4.48 -25.90
N LEU A 11 37.97 -5.71 -26.38
CA LEU A 11 37.01 -6.80 -26.27
C LEU A 11 36.78 -7.24 -24.81
N LEU A 12 37.85 -7.32 -24.02
CA LEU A 12 37.77 -7.67 -22.59
C LEU A 12 36.99 -6.62 -21.80
N MET A 13 37.24 -5.33 -22.06
CA MET A 13 36.61 -4.23 -21.32
C MET A 13 35.11 -4.10 -21.56
N THR A 14 34.63 -4.41 -22.77
CA THR A 14 33.18 -4.33 -23.08
C THR A 14 32.37 -5.46 -22.45
N SER A 15 32.98 -6.63 -22.24
CA SER A 15 32.30 -7.79 -21.63
C SER A 15 32.04 -7.62 -20.11
N ALA A 16 32.87 -6.84 -19.42
CA ALA A 16 32.77 -6.61 -17.97
C ALA A 16 31.69 -5.58 -17.57
N ALA A 17 31.23 -4.74 -18.50
CA ALA A 17 30.35 -3.60 -18.20
C ALA A 17 28.85 -3.97 -17.98
N CYS A 18 28.43 -5.20 -18.28
CA CYS A 18 27.01 -5.57 -18.39
C CYS A 18 26.39 -6.26 -17.15
N THR A 19 26.99 -6.14 -15.96
CA THR A 19 26.58 -6.90 -14.74
C THR A 19 25.75 -6.10 -13.73
N ARG A 20 25.06 -5.02 -14.14
CA ARG A 20 24.28 -4.20 -13.21
C ARG A 20 22.98 -4.90 -12.77
N THR A 21 22.86 -5.18 -11.47
CA THR A 21 21.59 -5.56 -10.83
C THR A 21 20.84 -4.31 -10.36
N ILE A 22 19.53 -4.25 -10.60
CA ILE A 22 18.66 -3.12 -10.23
C ILE A 22 17.71 -3.60 -9.12
N TYR A 23 17.76 -2.96 -7.96
CA TYR A 23 16.80 -3.20 -6.89
C TYR A 23 15.48 -2.49 -7.22
N THR A 24 14.36 -3.22 -7.13
CA THR A 24 13.01 -2.68 -7.27
C THR A 24 12.31 -2.73 -5.91
N PRO A 25 12.06 -1.60 -5.24
CA PRO A 25 11.37 -1.59 -3.95
C PRO A 25 9.93 -2.05 -4.11
N VAL A 26 9.43 -2.83 -3.15
CA VAL A 26 8.02 -3.25 -3.06
C VAL A 26 7.37 -2.49 -1.91
N THR A 27 6.22 -1.88 -2.16
CA THR A 27 5.44 -1.13 -1.14
C THR A 27 4.78 -2.10 -0.15
N SER A 28 4.98 -1.92 1.15
CA SER A 28 4.23 -2.63 2.20
C SER A 28 2.82 -2.06 2.35
N ALA A 29 1.81 -2.92 2.50
CA ALA A 29 0.43 -2.48 2.76
C ALA A 29 0.32 -1.83 4.15
N SER A 30 -0.26 -0.63 4.21
CA SER A 30 -0.62 0.05 5.47
C SER A 30 -2.01 -0.38 5.91
N THR A 31 -2.19 -0.66 7.19
CA THR A 31 -3.50 -0.98 7.77
C THR A 31 -4.05 0.27 8.47
N ASP A 32 -5.13 0.84 7.94
CA ASP A 32 -5.77 2.00 8.53
C ASP A 32 -6.99 1.57 9.36
N SER A 33 -7.08 2.01 10.62
CA SER A 33 -8.26 1.84 11.47
C SER A 33 -8.98 3.17 11.67
N VAL A 34 -10.29 3.20 11.47
CA VAL A 34 -11.11 4.41 11.63
C VAL A 34 -11.93 4.30 12.92
N TYR A 35 -11.67 5.19 13.88
CA TYR A 35 -12.50 5.34 15.07
C TYR A 35 -13.66 6.28 14.78
N THR A 36 -14.88 5.74 14.67
CA THR A 36 -16.09 6.55 14.52
C THR A 36 -16.77 6.69 15.87
N ALA A 37 -16.60 7.84 16.53
CA ALA A 37 -17.36 8.19 17.73
C ALA A 37 -18.61 8.97 17.33
N THR A 38 -19.81 8.40 17.57
CA THR A 38 -21.06 9.12 17.37
C THR A 38 -21.46 9.84 18.66
N ALA A 39 -21.47 11.18 18.67
CA ALA A 39 -22.07 11.94 19.76
C ALA A 39 -23.60 11.75 19.72
N ARG A 40 -24.20 11.34 20.84
CA ARG A 40 -25.66 11.20 20.98
C ARG A 40 -26.19 12.07 22.12
N HIS A 41 -27.38 12.62 21.91
CA HIS A 41 -28.09 13.46 22.88
C HIS A 41 -29.08 12.59 23.67
N ASP A 42 -28.96 12.57 25.00
CA ASP A 42 -30.00 12.02 25.87
C ASP A 42 -31.02 13.11 26.18
N THR A 43 -32.32 12.78 26.13
CA THR A 43 -33.40 13.72 26.45
C THR A 43 -34.12 13.32 27.73
N LEU A 44 -34.34 14.29 28.61
CA LEU A 44 -35.12 14.14 29.84
C LEU A 44 -36.27 15.15 29.82
N TYR A 45 -37.50 14.66 29.94
CA TYR A 45 -38.70 15.49 30.07
C TYR A 45 -39.26 15.35 31.47
N MET A 46 -39.58 16.48 32.09
CA MET A 46 -40.16 16.54 33.43
C MET A 46 -41.44 17.36 33.38
N LEU A 47 -42.53 16.77 33.86
CA LEU A 47 -43.81 17.43 34.02
C LEU A 47 -44.21 17.41 35.48
N ASP A 48 -44.41 18.59 36.04
CA ASP A 48 -44.90 18.77 37.40
C ASP A 48 -46.35 19.28 37.35
N SER A 49 -47.25 18.61 38.05
CA SER A 49 -48.64 19.04 38.17
C SER A 49 -49.05 19.15 39.63
N VAL A 50 -49.74 20.24 39.95
CA VAL A 50 -50.25 20.53 41.28
C VAL A 50 -51.74 20.75 41.16
N ARG A 51 -52.52 19.96 41.89
CA ARG A 51 -53.97 20.09 42.01
C ARG A 51 -54.31 20.51 43.42
N VAL A 52 -54.98 21.65 43.55
CA VAL A 52 -55.47 22.16 44.83
C VAL A 52 -57.00 22.06 44.83
N GLU A 53 -57.54 21.41 45.84
CA GLU A 53 -58.98 21.29 46.07
C GLU A 53 -59.33 21.98 47.39
N VAL A 54 -60.21 22.99 47.32
CA VAL A 54 -60.69 23.73 48.49
C VAL A 54 -62.12 23.28 48.79
N ARG A 55 -62.36 22.83 50.03
CA ARG A 55 -63.69 22.45 50.54
C ARG A 55 -63.93 23.10 51.89
N GLY A 56 -64.77 24.13 51.93
CA GLY A 56 -65.02 24.89 53.16
C GLY A 56 -63.71 25.40 53.74
N ASP A 57 -63.45 25.08 55.01
CA ASP A 57 -62.23 25.48 55.73
C ASP A 57 -61.01 24.59 55.42
N SER A 58 -61.19 23.50 54.66
CA SER A 58 -60.12 22.54 54.37
C SER A 58 -59.55 22.71 52.96
N VAL A 59 -58.22 22.78 52.86
CA VAL A 59 -57.49 22.78 51.59
C VAL A 59 -56.72 21.47 51.46
N LYS A 60 -56.87 20.78 50.33
CA LYS A 60 -56.10 19.58 49.98
C LYS A 60 -55.25 19.85 48.75
N GLU A 61 -53.98 19.52 48.84
CA GLU A 61 -53.02 19.64 47.74
C GLU A 61 -52.54 18.24 47.29
N GLN A 62 -52.57 17.99 45.98
CA GLN A 62 -52.04 16.79 45.34
C GLN A 62 -50.96 17.22 44.35
N ARG A 63 -49.75 16.66 44.49
CA ARG A 63 -48.62 16.91 43.58
C ARG A 63 -48.26 15.63 42.85
N TYR A 64 -48.14 15.71 41.53
CA TYR A 64 -47.62 14.61 40.70
C TYR A 64 -46.41 15.08 39.92
N ARG A 65 -45.38 14.25 39.89
CA ARG A 65 -44.14 14.44 39.12
C ARG A 65 -43.99 13.29 38.14
N THR A 66 -43.96 13.59 36.85
CA THR A 66 -43.78 12.61 35.79
C THR A 66 -42.45 12.86 35.09
N ILE A 67 -41.60 11.83 35.02
CA ILE A 67 -40.26 11.90 34.43
C ILE A 67 -40.19 10.89 33.28
N TYR A 68 -39.95 11.38 32.07
CA TYR A 68 -39.66 10.55 30.90
C TYR A 68 -38.18 10.66 30.54
N ARG A 69 -37.51 9.52 30.38
CA ARG A 69 -36.10 9.44 30.00
C ARG A 69 -35.94 8.62 28.74
N THR A 70 -35.37 9.22 27.69
CA THR A 70 -34.96 8.50 26.49
C THR A 70 -33.44 8.31 26.57
N VAL A 71 -33.01 7.05 26.68
CA VAL A 71 -31.59 6.70 26.71
C VAL A 71 -31.22 6.05 25.39
N THR A 72 -30.20 6.57 24.73
CA THR A 72 -29.71 6.00 23.48
C THR A 72 -28.52 5.09 23.77
N LEU A 73 -28.77 3.79 24.01
CA LEU A 73 -27.70 2.80 24.16
C LEU A 73 -27.00 2.57 22.81
N THR A 74 -25.67 2.61 22.82
CA THR A 74 -24.87 2.24 21.64
C THR A 74 -23.58 1.57 22.08
N ASP A 75 -23.27 0.44 21.45
CA ASP A 75 -21.96 -0.18 21.49
C ASP A 75 -21.03 0.49 20.47
N THR A 76 -19.80 0.77 20.89
CA THR A 76 -18.73 1.19 19.99
C THR A 76 -18.33 0.01 19.10
N VAL A 77 -18.66 0.05 17.81
CA VAL A 77 -18.19 -0.95 16.84
C VAL A 77 -16.83 -0.51 16.28
N VAL A 78 -15.78 -1.26 16.59
CA VAL A 78 -14.50 -1.14 15.89
C VAL A 78 -14.70 -1.67 14.47
N THR A 79 -14.81 -0.77 13.49
CA THR A 79 -14.88 -1.16 12.08
C THR A 79 -13.46 -1.23 11.54
N SER A 80 -12.82 -2.40 11.63
CA SER A 80 -11.56 -2.66 10.93
C SER A 80 -11.87 -3.02 9.48
N ARG A 81 -11.74 -2.05 8.57
CA ARG A 81 -11.85 -2.31 7.14
C ARG A 81 -10.50 -2.83 6.65
N THR A 82 -10.39 -4.15 6.50
CA THR A 82 -9.19 -4.77 5.93
C THR A 82 -9.25 -4.66 4.40
N ASP A 83 -8.72 -3.56 3.86
CA ASP A 83 -8.57 -3.41 2.41
C ASP A 83 -7.37 -4.26 1.94
N THR A 84 -7.62 -5.23 1.04
CA THR A 84 -6.55 -6.03 0.46
C THR A 84 -5.95 -5.29 -0.73
N VAL A 85 -4.73 -4.76 -0.57
CA VAL A 85 -3.97 -4.18 -1.68
C VAL A 85 -3.38 -5.32 -2.50
N ARG A 86 -3.88 -5.53 -3.72
CA ARG A 86 -3.29 -6.50 -4.65
C ARG A 86 -1.99 -5.94 -5.21
N ILE A 87 -0.86 -6.36 -4.63
CA ILE A 87 0.47 -6.00 -5.12
C ILE A 87 0.83 -6.96 -6.27
N THR A 88 0.98 -6.43 -7.48
CA THR A 88 1.57 -7.19 -8.60
C THR A 88 3.08 -7.24 -8.40
N MET A 89 3.58 -8.32 -7.81
CA MET A 89 5.02 -8.52 -7.72
C MET A 89 5.61 -8.75 -9.11
N PRO A 90 6.67 -8.02 -9.53
CA PRO A 90 7.38 -8.36 -10.75
C PRO A 90 7.96 -9.78 -10.60
N PRO A 91 7.98 -10.59 -11.67
CA PRO A 91 8.53 -11.94 -11.59
C PRO A 91 9.97 -11.89 -11.08
N GLU A 92 10.29 -12.77 -10.13
CA GLU A 92 11.65 -12.90 -9.62
C GLU A 92 12.57 -13.27 -10.79
N LYS A 93 13.55 -12.40 -11.08
CA LYS A 93 14.52 -12.67 -12.14
C LYS A 93 15.50 -13.71 -11.62
N THR A 94 15.35 -14.96 -12.06
CA THR A 94 16.26 -16.03 -11.68
C THR A 94 17.61 -15.84 -12.39
N LYS A 95 18.66 -16.44 -11.84
CA LYS A 95 20.03 -16.41 -12.38
C LYS A 95 20.07 -17.26 -13.66
N GLY A 96 19.52 -16.72 -14.75
CA GLY A 96 19.24 -17.45 -15.99
C GLY A 96 18.36 -16.68 -16.99
N ASP A 97 17.66 -15.62 -16.54
CA ASP A 97 16.74 -14.80 -17.37
C ASP A 97 17.47 -13.81 -18.30
N ALA A 98 18.53 -14.29 -18.95
CA ALA A 98 19.17 -13.60 -20.03
C ALA A 98 18.27 -13.66 -21.28
N PRO A 99 17.98 -12.53 -21.97
CA PRO A 99 17.25 -12.60 -23.22
C PRO A 99 17.93 -13.56 -24.21
N SER A 100 17.14 -14.39 -24.90
CA SER A 100 17.61 -15.44 -25.81
C SER A 100 18.57 -14.92 -26.89
N TRP A 101 18.49 -13.63 -27.21
CA TRP A 101 19.33 -12.92 -28.17
C TRP A 101 20.75 -12.62 -27.67
N ARG A 102 21.05 -12.77 -26.37
CA ARG A 102 22.36 -12.42 -25.80
C ARG A 102 23.48 -13.31 -26.31
N LEU A 103 23.29 -14.63 -26.27
CA LEU A 103 24.30 -15.58 -26.76
C LEU A 103 24.57 -15.45 -28.27
N PRO A 104 23.56 -15.40 -29.17
CA PRO A 104 23.83 -15.22 -30.58
C PRO A 104 24.46 -13.86 -30.89
N ALA A 105 24.12 -12.79 -30.17
CA ALA A 105 24.76 -11.49 -30.35
C ALA A 105 26.25 -11.51 -29.96
N ILE A 106 26.60 -12.20 -28.88
CA ILE A 106 28.01 -12.37 -28.46
C ILE A 106 28.77 -13.18 -29.53
N ILE A 107 28.20 -14.29 -30.00
CA ILE A 107 28.83 -15.16 -31.02
C ILE A 107 29.00 -14.41 -32.35
N ALA A 108 27.99 -13.65 -32.78
CA ALA A 108 28.06 -12.85 -34.00
C ALA A 108 29.13 -11.75 -33.88
N GLY A 109 29.21 -11.08 -32.72
CA GLY A 109 30.23 -10.07 -32.44
C GLY A 109 31.64 -10.64 -32.47
N THR A 110 31.88 -11.82 -31.88
CA THR A 110 33.20 -12.46 -31.91
C THR A 110 33.60 -12.92 -33.31
N LEU A 111 32.68 -13.50 -34.09
CA LEU A 111 32.93 -13.90 -35.47
C LEU A 111 33.26 -12.70 -36.38
N LEU A 112 32.51 -11.60 -36.25
CA LEU A 112 32.77 -10.38 -37.01
C LEU A 112 34.14 -9.79 -36.69
N CYS A 113 34.52 -9.77 -35.40
CA CYS A 113 35.85 -9.34 -34.98
C CYS A 113 36.98 -10.22 -35.58
N LEU A 114 36.81 -11.55 -35.57
CA LEU A 114 37.80 -12.46 -36.16
C LEU A 114 37.95 -12.26 -37.67
N LEU A 115 36.85 -11.96 -38.38
CA LEU A 115 36.89 -11.64 -39.80
C LEU A 115 37.63 -10.34 -40.07
N VAL A 116 37.39 -9.31 -39.28
CA VAL A 116 38.10 -8.02 -39.38
C VAL A 116 39.60 -8.21 -39.13
N VAL A 117 39.97 -8.95 -38.08
CA VAL A 117 41.37 -9.27 -37.78
C VAL A 117 42.01 -10.07 -38.92
N ARG A 118 41.32 -11.07 -39.48
CA ARG A 118 41.80 -11.86 -40.62
C ARG A 118 42.00 -11.01 -41.88
N ASN A 119 41.14 -10.02 -42.10
CA ASN A 119 41.25 -9.12 -43.26
C ASN A 119 42.46 -8.18 -43.11
N ILE A 120 42.73 -7.71 -41.90
CA ILE A 120 43.90 -6.86 -41.57
C ILE A 120 45.23 -7.64 -41.64
N ILE A 121 45.24 -8.94 -41.40
CA ILE A 121 46.47 -9.77 -41.47
C ILE A 121 46.83 -10.18 -42.90
N LYS A 122 45.83 -10.26 -43.80
CA LYS A 122 46.02 -10.70 -45.19
C LYS A 122 46.29 -9.55 -46.18
N GLY A 123 45.96 -8.31 -45.83
CA GLY A 123 46.33 -7.10 -46.58
C GLY A 123 47.62 -6.50 -46.05
#